data_AF-A0A445GTQ1-F1
#
_entry.id   AF-A0A445GTQ1-F1
#
_cell.length_a   1.000
_cell.length_b   1.000
_cell.length_c   1.000
_cell.angle_alpha   90.00
_cell.angle_beta   90.00
_cell.angle_gamma   90.00
#
_symmetry.space_group_name_H-M   'P 1'
#
loop_
_entity.id
_entity.type
_entity.pdbx_description
1 polymer ?
#
loop_
_entity_poly.entity_id
_entity_poly.type
_entity_poly.pdbx_seq_one_letter_code
_entity_poly.pdbx_strand_id
1 'polypeptide(L)'
;MTFFSKRCTIAAAAAIELHYSFQMHEIVKDTCSGGMNGYISLYGGEPCPPIFRSLIASMEDIMDNHVICAIYRLPDAHKHISRPPQGVKFLKKIVEIGDLKLEPVLWHEDSGRRHHSENGR
;
A
#
# COMPACT_ATOMS: atom_id res chain seq x y z
N MET A 1 -11.54 0.87 -1.63
CA MET A 1 -12.78 0.23 -1.12
C MET A 1 -12.50 -1.25 -1.10
N THR A 2 -12.24 -1.82 0.07
CA THR A 2 -11.77 -3.20 0.19
C THR A 2 -12.96 -4.11 0.43
N PHE A 3 -13.25 -4.99 -0.53
CA PHE A 3 -14.42 -5.86 -0.51
C PHE A 3 -14.09 -7.16 0.23
N PHE A 4 -14.58 -7.32 1.46
CA PHE A 4 -14.56 -8.62 2.13
C PHE A 4 -15.75 -9.45 1.66
N SER A 5 -15.49 -10.61 1.04
CA SER A 5 -16.53 -11.55 0.62
C SER A 5 -17.33 -12.03 1.84
N LYS A 6 -18.67 -11.98 1.75
CA LYS A 6 -19.61 -12.49 2.78
C LYS A 6 -19.23 -13.87 3.30
N ARG A 7 -18.60 -14.72 2.47
CA ARG A 7 -18.20 -16.09 2.87
C ARG A 7 -16.99 -16.13 3.82
N CYS A 8 -16.03 -15.21 3.70
CA CYS A 8 -14.91 -15.14 4.65
C CYS A 8 -15.36 -14.56 6.00
N THR A 9 -16.34 -13.66 6.00
CA THR A 9 -16.86 -13.02 7.21
C THR A 9 -17.88 -13.86 7.96
N ILE A 10 -18.60 -14.80 7.36
CA ILE A 10 -19.49 -15.71 8.12
C ILE A 10 -18.68 -16.60 9.09
N ALA A 11 -17.46 -17.03 8.72
CA ALA A 11 -16.59 -17.77 9.62
C ALA A 11 -16.10 -16.91 10.81
N ALA A 12 -15.91 -15.61 10.61
CA ALA A 12 -15.61 -14.66 11.69
C ALA A 12 -16.86 -14.27 12.50
N ALA A 13 -18.03 -14.18 11.86
CA ALA A 13 -19.29 -13.81 12.50
C ALA A 13 -19.86 -14.92 13.39
N ALA A 14 -19.60 -16.19 13.07
CA ALA A 14 -19.99 -17.31 13.92
C ALA A 14 -19.29 -17.32 15.30
N ALA A 15 -18.20 -16.55 15.46
CA ALA A 15 -17.54 -16.36 16.75
C ALA A 15 -18.07 -15.14 17.54
N ILE A 16 -18.96 -14.32 16.94
CA ILE A 16 -19.37 -13.00 17.46
C ILE A 16 -20.83 -13.01 17.95
N GLU A 17 -21.45 -14.17 18.13
CA GLU A 17 -22.85 -14.25 18.63
C GLU A 17 -22.99 -14.40 20.16
N LEU A 18 -21.94 -14.15 20.96
CA LEU A 18 -22.09 -14.05 22.41
C LEU A 18 -21.24 -12.92 22.98
N HIS A 19 -21.93 -11.95 23.58
CA HIS A 19 -21.42 -10.88 24.44
C HIS A 19 -20.73 -9.68 23.77
N TYR A 20 -21.59 -8.68 23.52
CA TYR A 20 -21.36 -7.25 23.67
C TYR A 20 -20.21 -6.91 24.65
N SER A 21 -18.99 -6.79 24.13
CA SER A 21 -17.90 -6.05 24.74
C SER A 21 -16.92 -5.66 23.65
N PHE A 22 -16.66 -4.36 23.55
CA PHE A 22 -15.70 -3.76 22.64
C PHE A 22 -14.32 -4.40 22.85
N GLN A 23 -13.93 -5.33 21.98
CA GLN A 23 -12.61 -5.94 21.99
C GLN A 23 -12.04 -5.84 20.57
N MET A 24 -11.12 -4.90 20.40
CA MET A 24 -10.23 -4.79 19.22
C MET A 24 -9.34 -6.03 19.19
N HIS A 25 -9.76 -7.10 18.51
CA HIS A 25 -9.11 -8.38 18.72
C HIS A 25 -8.82 -9.22 17.47
N GLU A 26 -8.66 -8.61 16.30
CA GLU A 26 -8.09 -9.36 15.19
C GLU A 26 -7.04 -8.57 14.41
N ILE A 27 -5.78 -9.03 14.55
CA ILE A 27 -4.75 -8.83 13.55
C ILE A 27 -5.28 -9.47 12.28
N VAL A 28 -5.45 -8.69 11.23
CA VAL A 28 -5.82 -9.20 9.92
C VAL A 28 -4.72 -10.18 9.49
N LYS A 29 -5.02 -11.48 9.57
CA LYS A 29 -4.09 -12.53 9.14
C LYS A 29 -3.95 -12.45 7.64
N ASP A 30 -2.70 -12.29 7.18
CA ASP A 30 -2.30 -12.20 5.77
C ASP A 30 -2.97 -13.27 4.88
N THR A 31 -3.12 -14.48 5.42
CA THR A 31 -3.72 -15.62 4.72
C THR A 31 -5.18 -15.44 4.32
N CYS A 32 -5.95 -14.64 5.08
CA CYS A 32 -7.37 -14.41 4.82
C CYS A 32 -7.62 -13.07 4.13
N SER A 33 -6.63 -12.18 4.11
CA SER A 33 -6.76 -10.81 3.63
C SER A 33 -6.10 -10.56 2.28
N GLY A 34 -5.32 -11.52 1.78
CA GLY A 34 -4.65 -11.41 0.49
C GLY A 34 -3.57 -10.32 0.48
N GLY A 35 -2.85 -10.15 1.58
CA GLY A 35 -1.77 -9.15 1.69
C GLY A 35 -2.08 -7.92 2.55
N MET A 36 -3.26 -7.83 3.19
CA MET A 36 -3.54 -6.72 4.09
C MET A 36 -3.02 -7.02 5.50
N ASN A 37 -2.33 -6.05 6.08
CA ASN A 37 -1.92 -6.03 7.48
C ASN A 37 -2.84 -5.11 8.30
N GLY A 38 -2.59 -4.96 9.60
CA GLY A 38 -3.35 -4.06 10.46
C GLY A 38 -4.50 -4.74 11.20
N TYR A 39 -5.45 -3.92 11.66
CA TYR A 39 -6.56 -4.34 12.51
C TYR A 39 -7.89 -3.92 11.90
N ILE A 40 -8.90 -4.77 12.02
CA ILE A 40 -10.27 -4.47 11.62
C ILE A 40 -11.18 -4.60 12.84
N SER A 41 -12.14 -3.69 12.96
CA SER A 41 -13.18 -3.76 13.99
C SER A 41 -14.53 -3.41 13.40
N LEU A 42 -15.57 -4.06 13.89
CA LEU A 42 -16.93 -3.71 13.50
C LEU A 42 -17.30 -2.37 14.11
N TYR A 43 -17.97 -1.56 13.30
CA TYR A 43 -18.65 -0.36 13.79
C TYR A 43 -19.79 -0.79 14.73
N GLY A 44 -20.08 -0.01 15.77
CA GLY A 44 -21.14 -0.31 16.76
C GLY A 44 -22.58 -0.23 16.24
N GLY A 45 -22.80 -0.47 14.94
CA GLY A 45 -24.09 -0.49 14.25
C GLY A 45 -24.18 -1.66 13.27
N GLU A 46 -25.15 -1.64 12.36
CA GLU A 46 -25.29 -2.70 11.34
C GLU A 46 -24.12 -2.65 10.33
N PRO A 47 -23.29 -3.70 10.24
CA PRO A 47 -22.08 -3.67 9.40
C PRO A 47 -22.36 -3.80 7.91
N CYS A 48 -23.57 -4.24 7.52
CA CYS A 48 -23.97 -4.45 6.13
C CYS A 48 -25.46 -4.13 5.97
N PRO A 49 -25.86 -2.85 6.04
CA PRO A 49 -27.26 -2.48 5.85
C PRO A 49 -27.69 -2.87 4.43
N PRO A 50 -28.84 -3.54 4.25
CA PRO A 50 -29.28 -4.05 2.95
C PRO A 50 -29.60 -2.95 1.95
N ILE A 51 -29.91 -1.74 2.43
CA ILE A 51 -30.12 -0.54 1.61
C ILE A 51 -29.09 0.51 2.05
N PHE A 52 -28.20 0.91 1.14
CA PHE A 52 -27.29 2.03 1.36
C PHE A 52 -27.84 3.25 0.60
N ARG A 53 -28.40 4.20 1.36
CA ARG A 53 -29.01 5.40 0.79
C ARG A 53 -27.97 6.37 0.29
N SER A 54 -28.18 6.90 -0.91
CA SER A 54 -27.35 7.94 -1.48
C SER A 54 -27.50 9.24 -0.70
N LEU A 55 -26.38 9.91 -0.43
CA LEU A 55 -26.36 11.28 0.11
C LEU A 55 -26.55 12.34 -0.98
N ILE A 56 -26.50 11.93 -2.26
CA ILE A 56 -26.65 12.81 -3.42
C ILE A 56 -28.02 12.57 -4.03
N ALA A 57 -28.84 13.61 -4.09
CA ALA A 57 -30.25 13.52 -4.51
C ALA A 57 -30.46 13.00 -5.96
N SER A 58 -29.46 13.13 -6.83
CA SER A 58 -29.51 12.66 -8.21
C SER A 58 -28.96 11.25 -8.42
N MET A 59 -28.63 10.53 -7.35
CA MET A 59 -28.01 9.21 -7.40
C MET A 59 -28.91 8.20 -6.68
N GLU A 60 -29.05 7.02 -7.27
CA GLU A 60 -29.89 5.94 -6.75
C GLU A 60 -29.31 5.32 -5.49
N ASP A 61 -30.22 4.81 -4.65
CA ASP A 61 -29.86 4.01 -3.47
C ASP A 61 -29.35 2.63 -3.91
N ILE A 62 -28.35 2.10 -3.18
CA ILE A 62 -27.85 0.76 -3.42
C ILE A 62 -28.79 -0.21 -2.70
N MET A 63 -29.48 -1.03 -3.48
CA MET A 63 -30.31 -2.14 -2.99
C MET A 63 -29.47 -3.43 -2.94
N ASP A 64 -29.75 -4.30 -1.96
CA ASP A 64 -29.04 -5.56 -1.74
C ASP A 64 -27.53 -5.40 -1.59
N ASN A 65 -27.12 -4.54 -0.65
CA ASN A 65 -25.71 -4.32 -0.38
C ASN A 65 -25.02 -5.63 0.05
N HIS A 66 -23.94 -5.97 -0.66
CA HIS A 66 -23.15 -7.17 -0.42
C HIS A 66 -21.82 -6.92 0.30
N VAL A 67 -21.57 -5.67 0.70
CA VAL A 67 -20.28 -5.21 1.23
C VAL A 67 -20.42 -4.87 2.71
N ILE A 68 -19.42 -5.26 3.48
CA ILE A 68 -19.32 -4.97 4.92
C ILE A 68 -18.50 -3.70 5.14
N CYS A 69 -19.00 -2.82 6.00
CA CYS A 69 -18.29 -1.66 6.52
C CYS A 69 -17.63 -2.01 7.86
N ALA A 70 -16.36 -1.63 8.00
CA ALA A 70 -15.60 -1.84 9.22
C ALA A 70 -14.57 -0.73 9.41
N ILE A 71 -14.17 -0.48 10.66
CA ILE A 71 -13.09 0.46 10.98
C ILE A 71 -11.77 -0.28 10.80
N TYR A 72 -10.90 0.28 9.97
CA TYR A 72 -9.55 -0.21 9.75
C TYR A 72 -8.53 0.65 10.50
N ARG A 73 -7.60 0.00 11.19
CA ARG A 73 -6.46 0.64 11.87
C ARG A 73 -5.15 0.07 11.33
N LEU A 74 -4.20 0.96 11.05
CA LEU A 74 -2.86 0.58 10.63
C LEU A 74 -2.17 -0.31 11.68
N PRO A 75 -1.31 -1.25 11.24
CA PRO A 75 -0.49 -2.00 12.17
C PRO A 75 0.44 -1.05 12.94
N ASP A 76 0.96 -1.54 14.07
CA ASP A 76 1.90 -0.76 14.85
C ASP A 76 3.17 -0.48 14.03
N ALA A 77 3.71 0.73 14.18
CA ALA A 77 4.87 1.17 13.42
C ALA A 77 6.08 0.29 13.75
N HIS A 78 6.82 -0.11 12.71
CA HIS A 78 8.05 -0.88 12.86
C HIS A 78 9.22 -0.10 12.24
N LYS A 79 10.44 -0.41 12.71
CA LYS A 79 11.66 0.17 12.15
C LYS A 79 11.78 -0.20 10.67
N HIS A 80 11.95 0.80 9.81
CA HIS A 80 12.12 0.59 8.38
C HIS A 80 13.31 -0.33 8.08
N ILE A 81 13.08 -1.30 7.21
CA ILE A 81 14.09 -2.24 6.73
C ILE A 81 14.56 -1.74 5.36
N SER A 82 15.74 -1.12 5.30
CA SER A 82 16.31 -0.54 4.06
C SER A 82 16.94 -1.61 3.16
N ARG A 83 16.18 -2.65 2.83
CA ARG A 83 16.53 -3.64 1.80
C ARG A 83 15.26 -4.16 1.12
N PRO A 84 15.34 -4.61 -0.14
CA PRO A 84 14.21 -5.24 -0.82
C PRO A 84 13.66 -6.42 -0.01
N PRO A 85 12.32 -6.57 0.09
CA PRO A 85 11.70 -7.74 0.71
C PRO A 85 12.13 -9.06 0.05
N GLN A 86 12.08 -10.15 0.82
CA GLN A 86 12.35 -11.47 0.30
C GLN A 86 11.33 -11.85 -0.78
N GLY A 87 11.80 -12.42 -1.89
CA GLY A 87 10.92 -12.82 -3.01
C GLY A 87 10.60 -11.72 -4.02
N VAL A 88 11.12 -10.50 -3.84
CA VAL A 88 11.04 -9.45 -4.86
C VAL A 88 11.69 -9.93 -6.16
N LYS A 89 10.91 -9.94 -7.25
CA LYS A 89 11.41 -10.18 -8.61
C LYS A 89 11.82 -8.84 -9.21
N PHE A 90 13.12 -8.66 -9.43
CA PHE A 90 13.62 -7.48 -10.14
C PHE A 90 13.21 -7.53 -11.60
N LEU A 91 12.72 -6.40 -12.11
CA LEU A 91 12.40 -6.23 -13.53
C LEU A 91 13.69 -6.28 -14.37
N LYS A 92 13.53 -6.59 -15.65
CA LYS A 92 14.64 -6.54 -16.61
C LYS A 92 15.22 -5.13 -16.63
N LYS A 93 16.55 -5.03 -16.54
CA LYS A 93 17.25 -3.75 -16.70
C LYS A 93 16.98 -3.21 -18.10
N ILE A 94 16.48 -1.98 -18.16
CA ILE A 94 16.23 -1.24 -19.40
C ILE A 94 17.34 -0.25 -19.73
N VAL A 95 18.19 0.08 -18.75
CA VAL A 95 19.30 1.01 -18.89
C VAL A 95 20.41 0.32 -19.68
N GLU A 96 20.75 0.89 -20.82
CA GLU A 96 21.84 0.44 -21.69
C GLU A 96 23.12 1.25 -21.43
N ILE A 97 24.24 0.80 -21.99
CA ILE A 97 25.53 1.48 -21.81
C ILE A 97 25.49 2.92 -22.34
N GLY A 98 24.68 3.20 -23.37
CA GLY A 98 24.52 4.53 -23.96
C GLY A 98 23.74 5.51 -23.06
N ASP A 99 22.96 5.00 -22.11
CA ASP A 99 22.25 5.81 -21.12
C ASP A 99 23.15 6.22 -19.95
N LEU A 100 24.29 5.54 -19.81
CA LEU A 100 25.27 5.84 -18.77
C LEU A 100 26.15 6.99 -19.24
N LYS A 101 26.17 8.08 -18.46
CA LYS A 101 27.20 9.09 -18.62
C LYS A 101 28.57 8.41 -18.41
N LEU A 102 29.50 8.65 -19.33
CA LEU A 102 30.88 8.24 -19.15
C LEU A 102 31.40 8.76 -17.81
N GLU A 103 32.28 7.99 -17.18
CA GLU A 103 32.87 8.36 -15.91
C GLU A 103 33.47 9.76 -16.04
N PRO A 104 32.99 10.74 -15.25
CA PRO A 104 33.45 12.11 -15.38
C PRO A 104 34.96 12.15 -15.10
N VAL A 105 35.71 12.79 -16.00
CA VAL A 105 37.14 13.03 -15.82
C VAL A 105 37.36 13.70 -14.46
N LEU A 106 38.30 13.17 -13.69
CA LEU A 106 38.65 13.76 -12.40
C LEU A 106 39.16 15.17 -12.64
N TRP A 107 38.74 16.13 -11.82
CA TRP A 107 39.02 17.56 -12.00
C TRP A 107 40.52 17.92 -12.12
N HIS A 108 41.43 17.04 -11.68
CA HIS A 108 42.88 17.22 -11.78
C HIS A 108 43.51 16.54 -13.00
N GLU A 109 42.76 15.68 -13.69
CA GLU A 109 43.12 15.02 -14.95
C GLU A 109 42.54 15.77 -16.15
N ASP A 110 41.61 16.69 -15.91
CA ASP A 110 41.27 17.75 -16.86
C ASP A 110 42.48 18.69 -16.95
N SER A 111 43.48 18.28 -17.73
CA SER A 111 44.61 19.10 -18.13
C SER A 111 44.05 20.21 -19.01
N GLY A 112 43.48 21.20 -18.34
CA GLY A 112 42.72 22.27 -18.94
C GLY A 112 43.50 22.79 -20.13
N ARG A 113 42.86 22.73 -21.29
CA ARG A 113 43.26 23.45 -22.48
C ARG A 113 43.10 24.95 -22.19
N ARG A 114 43.83 25.48 -21.21
CA ARG A 114 44.13 26.89 -21.10
C ARG A 114 44.94 27.15 -22.35
N HIS A 115 44.32 27.82 -23.30
CA HIS A 115 44.99 28.42 -24.44
C HIS A 115 46.13 29.31 -23.93
N HIS A 116 47.31 28.74 -23.71
CA HIS A 116 48.56 29.45 -23.86
C HIS A 116 48.89 29.37 -25.35
N SER A 117 48.11 30.08 -26.18
CA SER A 117 48.58 30.49 -27.49
C SER A 117 49.68 31.52 -27.23
N GLU A 118 50.92 31.02 -27.21
CA GLU A 118 52.04 31.57 -27.96
C GLU A 118 51.90 33.04 -28.36
N ASN A 119 52.49 33.93 -27.55
CA ASN A 119 53.12 35.20 -27.96
C ASN A 119 54.21 35.39 -26.89
N GLY A 120 55.50 35.21 -27.15
CA GLY A 120 56.24 35.60 -28.33
C GLY A 120 56.96 36.92 -28.01
N ARG A 121 58.19 36.79 -27.48
CA ARG A 121 59.18 37.85 -27.16
C ARG A 121 58.97 38.70 -25.91
#